data_AF-A0A6P6I6F7-F1
#
_entry.id   AF-A0A6P6I6F7-F1
#
_cell.length_a   1.000
_cell.length_b   1.000
_cell.length_c   1.000
_cell.angle_alpha   90.00
_cell.angle_beta   90.00
_cell.angle_gamma   90.00
#
_symmetry.space_group_name_H-M   'P 1'
#
loop_
_entity.id
_entity.type
_entity.pdbx_description
1 polymer ?
#
loop_
_entity_poly.entity_id
_entity_poly.type
_entity_poly.pdbx_seq_one_letter_code
_entity_poly.pdbx_strand_id
1 'polypeptide(L)'
;MPLPLVLLLSLPGCLSIQGPESVRGLEGGSVTVRCDYKPRWATYRKWWCRGAYWELCRTLVQTTGSQVEVKGDRVSIGDNQSHHFLTVTMEKVRQDDTDTYWCGISKSGPDLGAPIRVTIEPEGTLLTTLASMLSRRTTNGRAGVSSVSYSRNRYILLVFVKVPILLILVGVVLWLKGLSNDSLST
;
A
#
# COMPACT_ATOMS: atom_id res chain seq x y z
N MET A 1 -27.66 -26.80 18.56
CA MET A 1 -26.97 -25.51 18.47
C MET A 1 -25.47 -25.73 18.52
N PRO A 2 -24.75 -25.76 17.38
CA PRO A 2 -23.29 -25.70 17.41
C PRO A 2 -22.85 -24.24 17.25
N LEU A 3 -22.04 -23.76 18.20
CA LEU A 3 -21.40 -22.45 18.12
C LEU A 3 -20.49 -22.40 16.88
N PRO A 4 -20.60 -21.39 16.00
CA PRO A 4 -19.69 -21.27 14.88
C PRO A 4 -18.30 -20.86 15.38
N LEU A 5 -17.33 -21.74 15.18
CA LEU A 5 -15.90 -21.56 15.40
C LEU A 5 -15.28 -20.54 14.41
N VAL A 6 -16.00 -19.47 14.07
CA VAL A 6 -15.64 -18.53 12.97
C VAL A 6 -14.83 -17.34 13.49
N LEU A 7 -14.47 -17.29 14.77
CA LEU A 7 -13.86 -16.10 15.39
C LEU A 7 -12.33 -16.14 15.57
N LEU A 8 -11.56 -16.81 14.69
CA LEU A 8 -10.08 -16.91 14.84
C LEU A 8 -9.26 -16.76 13.54
N LEU A 9 -9.72 -15.99 12.54
CA LEU A 9 -8.87 -15.60 11.39
C LEU A 9 -8.50 -14.11 11.35
N SER A 10 -8.76 -13.35 12.40
CA SER A 10 -8.00 -12.11 12.60
C SER A 10 -6.63 -12.49 13.16
N LEU A 11 -5.68 -12.87 12.31
CA LEU A 11 -4.26 -12.88 12.66
C LEU A 11 -3.83 -11.41 12.83
N PRO A 12 -3.73 -10.87 14.06
CA PRO A 12 -3.24 -9.52 14.24
C PRO A 12 -1.74 -9.58 13.91
N GLY A 13 -1.30 -8.87 12.87
CA GLY A 13 0.13 -8.62 12.66
C GLY A 13 0.89 -9.61 11.78
N CYS A 14 0.31 -10.13 10.69
CA CYS A 14 1.14 -10.81 9.67
C CYS A 14 2.08 -9.82 8.94
N LEU A 15 1.60 -8.62 8.64
CA LEU A 15 2.31 -7.63 7.83
C LEU A 15 3.47 -6.99 8.60
N SER A 16 4.60 -6.81 7.91
CA SER A 16 5.83 -6.23 8.48
C SER A 16 5.79 -4.71 8.62
N ILE A 17 4.98 -4.05 7.81
CA ILE A 17 4.66 -2.63 7.85
C ILE A 17 3.18 -2.47 7.51
N GLN A 18 2.50 -1.56 8.19
CA GLN A 18 1.08 -1.27 8.04
C GLN A 18 0.88 0.24 8.11
N GLY A 19 0.02 0.76 7.25
CA GLY A 19 -0.40 2.16 7.25
C GLY A 19 -1.91 2.26 7.08
N PRO A 20 -2.48 3.47 7.10
CA PRO A 20 -3.88 3.67 6.78
C PRO A 20 -4.18 3.24 5.33
N GLU A 21 -5.38 2.72 5.07
CA GLU A 21 -5.79 2.39 3.70
C GLU A 21 -5.83 3.64 2.80
N SER A 22 -6.29 4.76 3.37
CA SER A 22 -6.36 6.04 2.68
C SER A 22 -6.25 7.20 3.65
N VAL A 23 -5.75 8.33 3.13
CA VAL A 23 -5.74 9.63 3.81
C VAL A 23 -6.26 10.70 2.85
N ARG A 24 -6.84 11.75 3.42
CA ARG A 24 -7.39 12.88 2.66
C ARG A 24 -6.72 14.17 3.13
N GLY A 25 -6.44 15.06 2.20
CA GLY A 25 -5.91 16.39 2.45
C GLY A 25 -6.70 17.45 1.70
N LEU A 26 -6.65 18.68 2.18
CA LEU A 26 -7.15 19.84 1.44
C LEU A 26 -5.99 20.47 0.68
N GLU A 27 -6.25 20.88 -0.56
CA GLU A 27 -5.30 21.64 -1.36
C GLU A 27 -4.75 22.85 -0.60
N GLY A 28 -3.44 23.10 -0.73
CA GLY A 28 -2.68 24.09 0.03
C GLY A 28 -2.31 23.66 1.47
N GLY A 29 -2.98 22.64 2.02
CA GLY A 29 -2.78 22.14 3.38
C GLY A 29 -1.63 21.13 3.53
N SER A 30 -1.73 20.29 4.56
CA SER A 30 -0.79 19.20 4.83
C SER A 30 -1.51 17.86 5.00
N VAL A 31 -0.79 16.78 4.69
CA VAL A 31 -1.22 15.39 4.91
C VAL A 31 -0.13 14.70 5.72
N THR A 32 -0.53 14.06 6.82
CA THR A 32 0.38 13.26 7.63
C THR A 32 -0.02 11.80 7.59
N VAL A 33 0.94 10.93 7.33
CA VAL A 33 0.77 9.48 7.26
C VAL A 33 1.66 8.83 8.31
N ARG A 34 1.07 7.95 9.11
CA ARG A 34 1.78 7.09 10.04
C ARG A 34 1.78 5.66 9.50
N CYS A 35 2.95 5.02 9.53
CA CYS A 35 3.07 3.61 9.22
C CYS A 35 3.80 2.87 10.34
N ASP A 36 3.10 1.95 11.00
CA ASP A 36 3.62 1.09 12.05
C ASP A 36 4.35 -0.11 11.43
N TYR A 37 5.45 -0.54 12.04
CA TYR A 37 6.27 -1.65 11.55
C TYR A 37 6.70 -2.59 12.68
N LYS A 38 7.12 -3.81 12.33
CA LYS A 38 7.61 -4.78 13.33
C LYS A 38 8.97 -4.36 13.91
N PRO A 39 9.22 -4.56 15.23
CA PRO A 39 10.45 -4.12 15.90
C PRO A 39 11.77 -4.49 15.19
N ARG A 40 11.83 -5.66 14.55
CA ARG A 40 13.00 -6.14 13.80
C ARG A 40 13.47 -5.20 12.67
N TRP A 41 12.64 -4.25 12.26
CA TRP A 41 12.92 -3.30 11.18
C TRP A 41 13.33 -1.92 11.68
N ALA A 42 13.50 -1.72 13.00
CA ALA A 42 13.81 -0.42 13.59
C ALA A 42 14.99 0.28 12.90
N THR A 43 16.14 -0.39 12.76
CA THR A 43 17.37 0.21 12.20
C THR A 43 17.44 0.23 10.67
N TYR A 44 16.43 -0.29 9.99
CA TYR A 44 16.39 -0.34 8.52
C TYR A 44 15.99 1.02 7.95
N ARG A 45 16.50 1.37 6.77
CA ARG A 45 16.07 2.60 6.09
C ARG A 45 14.59 2.52 5.75
N LYS A 46 13.89 3.61 5.98
CA LYS A 46 12.47 3.78 5.68
C LYS A 46 12.33 4.75 4.52
N TRP A 47 11.33 4.58 3.68
CA TRP A 47 11.13 5.46 2.54
C TRP A 47 9.66 5.72 2.26
N TRP A 48 9.42 6.86 1.60
CA TRP A 48 8.12 7.26 1.07
C TRP A 48 8.19 7.34 -0.44
N CYS A 49 7.27 6.67 -1.12
CA CYS A 49 7.30 6.50 -2.56
C CYS A 49 5.95 6.76 -3.20
N ARG A 50 5.94 7.32 -4.40
CA ARG A 50 4.72 7.68 -5.12
C ARG A 50 4.57 6.88 -6.40
N GLY A 51 3.38 6.32 -6.62
CA GLY A 51 2.99 5.62 -7.84
C GLY A 51 2.19 4.35 -7.56
N ALA A 52 1.27 4.03 -8.47
CA ALA A 52 0.39 2.86 -8.35
C ALA A 52 1.13 1.52 -8.32
N TYR A 53 2.30 1.44 -8.93
CA TYR A 53 3.09 0.21 -9.04
C TYR A 53 4.32 0.28 -8.13
N TRP A 54 4.36 -0.59 -7.14
CA TRP A 54 5.42 -0.68 -6.13
C TRP A 54 6.85 -0.68 -6.72
N GLU A 55 7.12 -1.53 -7.72
CA GLU A 55 8.46 -1.68 -8.32
C GLU A 55 8.92 -0.47 -9.14
N LEU A 56 7.99 0.42 -9.51
CA LEU A 56 8.24 1.57 -10.38
C LEU A 56 7.92 2.89 -9.70
N CYS A 57 7.57 2.86 -8.40
CA CYS A 57 7.22 4.06 -7.69
C CYS A 57 8.46 4.97 -7.58
N ARG A 58 8.23 6.28 -7.60
CA ARG A 58 9.28 7.28 -7.42
C ARG A 58 9.48 7.53 -5.93
N THR A 59 10.66 7.19 -5.40
CA THR A 59 11.02 7.53 -4.02
C THR A 59 11.10 9.05 -3.88
N LEU A 60 10.31 9.61 -2.96
CA LEU A 60 10.27 11.03 -2.69
C LEU A 60 11.23 11.43 -1.57
N VAL A 61 11.33 10.59 -0.54
CA VAL A 61 12.23 10.79 0.60
C VAL A 61 12.57 9.45 1.26
N GLN A 62 13.76 9.34 1.84
CA GLN A 62 14.25 8.13 2.51
C GLN A 62 15.08 8.49 3.75
N THR A 63 14.92 7.73 4.84
CA THR A 63 15.73 7.88 6.05
C THR A 63 17.11 7.24 5.89
N THR A 64 18.05 7.63 6.76
CA THR A 64 19.39 7.04 6.82
C THR A 64 19.46 5.75 7.64
N GLY A 65 18.33 5.26 8.16
CA GLY A 65 18.29 4.18 9.16
C GLY A 65 18.47 4.69 10.60
N SER A 66 18.44 6.01 10.79
CA SER A 66 18.46 6.68 12.09
C SER A 66 17.12 7.39 12.37
N GLN A 67 16.96 7.93 13.58
CA GLN A 67 15.76 8.69 13.99
C GLN A 67 15.80 10.16 13.57
N VAL A 68 16.82 10.58 12.82
CA VAL A 68 16.91 11.95 12.29
C VAL A 68 15.88 12.13 11.19
N GLU A 69 15.05 13.18 11.29
CA GLU A 69 14.10 13.53 10.23
C GLU A 69 14.85 13.91 8.95
N VAL A 70 14.40 13.36 7.82
CA VAL A 70 14.92 13.70 6.50
C VAL A 70 13.84 14.47 5.73
N LYS A 71 14.24 15.57 5.11
CA LYS A 71 13.37 16.43 4.30
C LYS A 71 13.74 16.36 2.83
N GLY A 72 12.75 16.13 1.99
CA GLY A 72 12.76 16.43 0.56
C GLY A 72 12.11 17.80 0.31
N ASP A 73 11.64 18.01 -0.92
CA ASP A 73 11.04 19.28 -1.36
C ASP A 73 9.82 19.70 -0.51
N ARG A 74 8.70 18.99 -0.66
CA ARG A 74 7.46 19.21 0.10
C ARG A 74 7.11 18.05 1.02
N VAL A 75 8.07 17.17 1.29
CA VAL A 75 7.84 15.93 2.03
C VAL A 75 8.92 15.73 3.08
N SER A 76 8.55 15.44 4.31
CA SER A 76 9.46 14.98 5.35
C SER A 76 9.13 13.55 5.79
N ILE A 77 10.14 12.83 6.27
CA ILE A 77 10.01 11.51 6.88
C ILE A 77 10.82 11.44 8.17
N GLY A 78 10.17 11.01 9.24
CA GLY A 78 10.79 10.72 10.53
C GLY A 78 10.54 9.27 10.93
N ASP A 79 11.54 8.62 11.52
CA ASP A 79 11.43 7.27 12.05
C ASP A 79 11.49 7.30 13.58
N ASN A 80 10.44 6.79 14.23
CA ASN A 80 10.42 6.57 15.67
C ASN A 80 10.76 5.11 15.95
N GLN A 81 12.04 4.85 16.20
CA GLN A 81 12.54 3.48 16.39
C GLN A 81 12.13 2.87 17.71
N SER A 82 11.89 3.69 18.74
CA SER A 82 11.44 3.23 20.06
C SER A 82 10.00 2.74 20.05
N HIS A 83 9.15 3.36 19.24
CA HIS A 83 7.72 3.03 19.12
C HIS A 83 7.36 2.31 17.81
N HIS A 84 8.37 2.04 16.98
CA HIS A 84 8.27 1.27 15.75
C HIS A 84 7.24 1.80 14.73
N PHE A 85 7.27 3.10 14.49
CA PHE A 85 6.50 3.72 13.42
C PHE A 85 7.30 4.80 12.71
N LEU A 86 7.03 4.98 11.42
CA LEU A 86 7.49 6.14 10.67
C LEU A 86 6.33 7.11 10.48
N THR A 87 6.66 8.40 10.41
CA THR A 87 5.74 9.48 10.08
C THR A 87 6.22 10.17 8.81
N VAL A 88 5.32 10.34 7.85
CA VAL A 88 5.54 11.15 6.65
C VAL A 88 4.63 12.35 6.70
N THR A 89 5.16 13.53 6.40
CA THR A 89 4.37 14.75 6.26
C THR A 89 4.56 15.31 4.87
N MET A 90 3.46 15.49 4.14
CA MET A 90 3.40 16.19 2.86
C MET A 90 2.82 17.58 3.10
N GLU A 91 3.51 18.63 2.67
CA GLU A 91 3.11 20.03 2.88
C GLU A 91 2.72 20.71 1.57
N LYS A 92 1.88 21.74 1.66
CA LYS A 92 1.40 22.52 0.51
C LYS A 92 0.88 21.59 -0.57
N VAL A 93 0.07 20.61 -0.17
CA VAL A 93 -0.42 19.55 -1.05
C VAL A 93 -1.28 20.13 -2.16
N ARG A 94 -1.23 19.54 -3.34
CA ARG A 94 -1.95 20.02 -4.53
C ARG A 94 -2.86 18.93 -5.06
N GLN A 95 -3.87 19.27 -5.86
CA GLN A 95 -4.78 18.26 -6.39
C GLN A 95 -4.04 17.16 -7.17
N ASP A 96 -2.97 17.52 -7.89
CA ASP A 96 -2.10 16.62 -8.63
C ASP A 96 -1.25 15.71 -7.73
N ASP A 97 -1.21 15.92 -6.40
CA ASP A 97 -0.61 14.98 -5.45
C ASP A 97 -1.51 13.78 -5.14
N THR A 98 -2.75 13.75 -5.64
CA THR A 98 -3.65 12.59 -5.53
C THR A 98 -3.08 11.37 -6.25
N ASP A 99 -2.74 10.33 -5.50
CA ASP A 99 -2.11 9.13 -6.04
C ASP A 99 -2.12 7.97 -5.03
N THR A 100 -1.58 6.82 -5.43
CA THR A 100 -1.13 5.78 -4.51
C THR A 100 0.30 6.07 -4.06
N TYR A 101 0.51 5.96 -2.76
CA TYR A 101 1.81 6.09 -2.13
C TYR A 101 2.14 4.83 -1.34
N TRP A 102 3.40 4.72 -0.94
CA TRP A 102 3.90 3.58 -0.20
C TRP A 102 4.83 4.01 0.92
N CYS A 103 4.54 3.51 2.12
CA CYS A 103 5.55 3.38 3.16
C CYS A 103 6.38 2.14 2.87
N GLY A 104 7.71 2.28 2.81
CA GLY A 104 8.60 1.16 2.52
C GLY A 104 9.75 0.99 3.52
N ILE A 105 10.24 -0.24 3.61
CA ILE A 105 11.43 -0.63 4.39
C ILE A 105 12.44 -1.24 3.42
N SER A 106 13.62 -0.63 3.32
CA SER A 106 14.71 -1.15 2.49
C SER A 106 15.35 -2.36 3.15
N LYS A 107 15.33 -3.53 2.50
CA LYS A 107 15.99 -4.74 3.01
C LYS A 107 16.73 -5.49 1.90
N SER A 108 17.57 -6.45 2.28
CA SER A 108 18.11 -7.41 1.31
C SER A 108 16.97 -8.24 0.70
N GLY A 109 16.94 -8.31 -0.64
CA GLY A 109 15.83 -8.92 -1.39
C GLY A 109 14.66 -7.94 -1.62
N PRO A 110 13.43 -8.43 -1.86
CA PRO A 110 12.29 -7.55 -2.14
C PRO A 110 11.97 -6.64 -0.95
N ASP A 111 11.86 -5.34 -1.16
CA ASP A 111 11.48 -4.40 -0.10
C ASP A 111 10.07 -4.69 0.43
N LEU A 112 9.77 -4.21 1.64
CA LEU A 112 8.47 -4.39 2.28
C LEU A 112 7.68 -3.08 2.21
N GLY A 113 6.41 -3.16 1.81
CA GLY A 113 5.59 -2.00 1.52
C GLY A 113 4.18 -2.07 2.09
N ALA A 114 3.65 -0.92 2.49
CA ALA A 114 2.23 -0.72 2.73
C ALA A 114 1.71 0.34 1.74
N PRO A 115 0.69 0.04 0.91
CA PRO A 115 0.08 1.02 0.02
C PRO A 115 -0.90 1.91 0.77
N ILE A 116 -0.95 3.19 0.39
CA ILE A 116 -1.86 4.20 0.94
C ILE A 116 -2.42 5.02 -0.22
N ARG A 117 -3.74 5.19 -0.27
CA ARG A 117 -4.37 6.14 -1.20
C ARG A 117 -4.36 7.54 -0.59
N VAL A 118 -3.75 8.50 -1.26
CA VAL A 118 -3.80 9.91 -0.86
C VAL A 118 -4.76 10.62 -1.80
N THR A 119 -5.81 11.25 -1.26
CA THR A 119 -6.75 12.07 -2.03
C THR A 119 -6.65 13.51 -1.58
N ILE A 120 -6.35 14.42 -2.51
CA ILE A 120 -6.35 15.85 -2.24
C ILE A 120 -7.64 16.46 -2.80
N GLU A 121 -8.43 17.07 -1.92
CA GLU A 121 -9.66 17.75 -2.26
C GLU A 121 -9.42 19.24 -2.50
N PRO A 122 -10.15 19.87 -3.44
CA PRO A 122 -10.03 21.30 -3.67
C PRO A 122 -10.54 22.10 -2.47
N GLU A 123 -9.95 23.26 -2.24
CA GLU A 123 -10.25 24.16 -1.11
C GLU A 123 -11.76 24.54 -1.02
N GLY A 124 -12.43 24.66 -2.17
CA GLY A 124 -13.87 24.96 -2.26
C GLY A 124 -14.82 23.84 -1.82
N THR A 125 -14.32 22.64 -1.50
CA THR A 125 -15.16 21.49 -1.12
C THR A 125 -15.91 21.74 0.18
N LEU A 126 -15.30 22.40 1.17
CA LEU A 126 -15.98 22.69 2.44
C LEU A 126 -17.11 23.71 2.27
N LEU A 127 -16.87 24.80 1.53
CA LEU A 127 -17.88 25.81 1.26
C LEU A 127 -19.06 25.23 0.47
N THR A 128 -18.76 24.41 -0.53
CA THR A 128 -19.79 23.71 -1.33
C THR A 128 -20.55 22.68 -0.48
N THR A 129 -19.86 21.95 0.39
CA THR A 129 -20.49 20.97 1.30
C THR A 129 -21.41 21.67 2.29
N LEU A 130 -20.96 22.75 2.93
CA LEU A 130 -21.78 23.55 3.85
C LEU A 130 -22.99 24.19 3.12
N ALA A 131 -22.78 24.78 1.95
CA ALA A 131 -23.85 25.34 1.13
C ALA A 131 -24.86 24.25 0.71
N SER A 132 -24.37 23.07 0.31
CA SER A 132 -25.23 21.93 -0.05
C SER A 132 -25.97 21.34 1.14
N MET A 133 -25.36 21.31 2.34
CA MET A 133 -26.04 20.86 3.57
C MET A 133 -27.12 21.85 4.01
N LEU A 134 -26.87 23.15 3.86
CA LEU A 134 -27.85 24.20 4.10
C LEU A 134 -29.00 24.13 3.07
N SER A 135 -28.69 23.85 1.80
CA SER A 135 -29.68 23.68 0.73
C SER A 135 -30.45 22.36 0.81
N ARG A 136 -29.85 21.30 1.35
CA ARG A 136 -30.49 19.97 1.52
C ARG A 136 -31.57 19.96 2.60
N ARG A 137 -31.64 20.97 3.48
CA ARG A 137 -32.79 21.14 4.41
C ARG A 137 -34.09 21.51 3.70
N THR A 138 -34.06 21.90 2.42
CA THR A 138 -35.25 22.43 1.72
C THR A 138 -35.80 21.59 0.58
N THR A 139 -35.21 20.45 0.20
CA THR A 139 -35.79 19.63 -0.89
C THR A 139 -35.66 18.11 -0.68
N ASN A 140 -36.81 17.48 -0.39
CA ASN A 140 -37.05 16.04 -0.55
C ASN A 140 -37.29 15.75 -2.05
N GLY A 141 -36.52 14.85 -2.68
CA GLY A 141 -36.82 14.40 -4.05
C GLY A 141 -35.75 13.56 -4.77
N ARG A 142 -35.99 12.25 -4.82
CA ARG A 142 -35.56 11.15 -5.74
C ARG A 142 -34.42 11.32 -6.79
N ALA A 143 -33.52 10.33 -6.69
CA ALA A 143 -32.98 9.39 -7.71
C ALA A 143 -32.08 9.84 -8.87
N GLY A 144 -30.94 9.14 -9.03
CA GLY A 144 -30.12 9.09 -10.24
C GLY A 144 -28.85 8.25 -10.06
N VAL A 145 -28.83 7.02 -10.60
CA VAL A 145 -27.70 6.07 -10.65
C VAL A 145 -26.84 6.34 -11.89
N SER A 146 -25.50 6.13 -11.82
CA SER A 146 -24.56 5.63 -12.87
C SER A 146 -23.11 5.86 -12.39
N SER A 147 -22.07 5.09 -12.68
CA SER A 147 -21.84 3.77 -13.27
C SER A 147 -20.37 3.40 -12.98
N VAL A 148 -20.09 2.10 -12.94
CA VAL A 148 -18.86 1.40 -12.54
C VAL A 148 -17.61 1.77 -13.35
N SER A 149 -16.43 1.79 -12.72
CA SER A 149 -15.17 1.43 -13.41
C SER A 149 -14.36 0.46 -12.55
N TYR A 150 -14.35 -0.80 -13.01
CA TYR A 150 -13.71 -1.96 -12.40
C TYR A 150 -12.29 -2.06 -12.96
N SER A 151 -11.28 -1.68 -12.18
CA SER A 151 -9.88 -2.03 -12.48
C SER A 151 -9.43 -3.14 -11.55
N ARG A 152 -9.78 -4.37 -11.92
CA ARG A 152 -9.26 -5.59 -11.31
C ARG A 152 -9.04 -6.60 -12.42
N ASN A 153 -7.92 -6.46 -13.13
CA ASN A 153 -7.44 -7.48 -14.07
C ASN A 153 -5.95 -7.35 -14.39
N ARG A 154 -5.09 -7.72 -13.42
CA ARG A 154 -3.68 -8.05 -13.72
C ARG A 154 -3.01 -9.01 -12.72
N TYR A 155 -3.53 -9.15 -11.50
CA TYR A 155 -3.06 -10.17 -10.56
C TYR A 155 -3.42 -11.60 -11.00
N ILE A 156 -4.56 -11.75 -11.70
CA ILE A 156 -5.00 -13.03 -12.27
C ILE A 156 -3.99 -13.53 -13.32
N LEU A 157 -3.51 -12.66 -14.22
CA LEU A 157 -2.48 -12.99 -15.21
C LEU A 157 -1.16 -13.44 -14.57
N LEU A 158 -0.74 -12.85 -13.45
CA LEU A 158 0.51 -13.22 -12.78
C LEU A 158 0.43 -14.58 -12.08
N VAL A 159 -0.75 -14.97 -11.56
CA VAL A 159 -0.98 -16.32 -11.03
C VAL A 159 -1.06 -17.34 -12.17
N PHE A 160 -1.78 -17.04 -13.25
CA PHE A 160 -1.88 -17.91 -14.42
C PHE A 160 -0.57 -18.08 -15.19
N VAL A 161 0.41 -17.18 -15.05
CA VAL A 161 1.73 -17.37 -15.67
C VAL A 161 2.70 -18.08 -14.72
N LYS A 162 2.72 -17.74 -13.43
CA LYS A 162 3.65 -18.36 -12.47
C LYS A 162 3.33 -19.83 -12.17
N VAL A 163 2.04 -20.21 -12.10
CA VAL A 163 1.65 -21.59 -11.78
C VAL A 163 2.05 -22.58 -12.90
N PRO A 164 1.78 -22.33 -14.20
CA PRO A 164 2.24 -23.20 -15.26
C PRO A 164 3.77 -23.30 -15.34
N ILE A 165 4.50 -22.19 -15.13
CA ILE A 165 5.97 -22.21 -15.12
C ILE A 165 6.48 -23.13 -14.00
N LEU A 166 5.91 -23.07 -12.80
CA LEU A 166 6.28 -23.96 -11.70
C LEU A 166 5.95 -25.43 -12.01
N LEU A 167 4.79 -25.72 -12.62
CA LEU A 167 4.42 -27.08 -13.00
C LEU A 167 5.34 -27.65 -14.09
N ILE A 168 5.73 -26.83 -15.07
CA ILE A 168 6.69 -27.23 -16.12
C ILE A 168 8.05 -27.52 -15.49
N LEU A 169 8.55 -26.68 -14.58
CA LEU A 169 9.82 -26.90 -13.89
C LEU A 169 9.81 -28.20 -13.06
N VAL A 170 8.74 -28.46 -12.32
CA VAL A 170 8.57 -29.71 -11.57
C VAL A 170 8.54 -30.91 -12.52
N GLY A 171 7.81 -30.81 -13.64
CA GLY A 171 7.77 -31.85 -14.67
C GLY A 171 9.15 -32.16 -15.26
N VAL A 172 9.94 -31.12 -15.60
CA VAL A 172 11.31 -31.29 -16.10
C VAL A 172 12.20 -31.96 -15.06
N VAL A 173 12.12 -31.57 -13.78
CA VAL A 173 12.91 -32.18 -12.71
C VAL A 173 12.54 -33.65 -12.50
N LEU A 174 11.26 -33.99 -12.53
CA LEU A 174 10.79 -35.38 -12.42
C LEU A 174 11.22 -36.22 -13.61
N TRP A 175 11.18 -35.66 -14.83
CA TRP A 175 11.65 -36.33 -16.04
C TRP A 175 13.15 -36.60 -16.00
N LEU A 176 13.95 -35.62 -15.59
CA LEU A 176 15.40 -35.79 -15.42
C LEU A 176 15.74 -36.85 -14.36
N LYS A 177 14.96 -36.91 -13.27
CA LYS A 177 15.12 -37.96 -12.24
C LYS A 177 14.69 -39.34 -12.72
N GLY A 178 13.66 -39.42 -13.56
CA GLY A 178 13.25 -40.66 -14.22
C GLY A 178 14.35 -41.20 -15.13
N LEU A 179 14.90 -40.33 -15.98
CA LEU A 179 16.03 -40.68 -16.86
C LEU A 179 17.27 -41.12 -16.07
N SER A 180 17.57 -40.49 -14.93
CA SER A 180 18.68 -40.93 -14.07
C SER A 180 18.44 -42.30 -13.42
N ASN A 181 17.18 -42.63 -13.10
CA ASN A 181 16.83 -43.92 -12.52
C ASN A 181 16.83 -45.05 -13.56
N ASP A 182 16.48 -44.76 -14.80
CA ASP A 182 16.57 -45.72 -15.92
C ASP A 182 18.03 -45.98 -16.33
N SER A 183 18.93 -45.01 -16.12
CA SER A 183 20.38 -45.19 -16.37
C SER A 183 21.14 -46.01 -15.31
N LEU A 184 20.47 -46.44 -14.23
CA LEU A 184 21.07 -47.25 -13.16
C LEU A 184 20.52 -48.70 -13.11
N SER A 185 19.64 -49.08 -14.04
CA SER A 185 19.02 -50.41 -14.12
C SER A 185 19.40 -51.21 -15.38
N THR A 186 20.43 -50.78 -16.12
CA THR A 186 21.12 -51.57 -17.15
C THR A 186 22.56 -51.80 -16.74
#